data_AF-A0A2T9Z049-F1
#
_entry.id   AF-A0A2T9Z049-F1
#
_cell.length_a   1.000
_cell.length_b   1.000
_cell.length_c   1.000
_cell.angle_alpha   90.00
_cell.angle_beta   90.00
_cell.angle_gamma   90.00
#
_symmetry.space_group_name_H-M   'P 1'
#
loop_
_entity.id
_entity.type
_entity.pdbx_description
1 polymer ?
#
loop_
_entity_poly.entity_id
_entity_poly.type
_entity_poly.pdbx_seq_one_letter_code
_entity_poly.pdbx_strand_id
1 'polypeptide(L)'
;MSLRLLKNHARFYSSSSSIREQILDLSLQNVKSHGWTEKSVTLACEKLGLSPMAYNIGYVDGLGLINHFFDKALINTTKAAQDPAFPDDFKERVKYLCKARLEQTIPYADQWQQSDLF
;
A
#
# COMPACT_ATOMS: atom_id res chain seq x y z
N MET A 1 -10.19 16.23 23.77
CA MET A 1 -8.97 15.81 23.04
C MET A 1 -9.16 16.21 21.57
N SER A 2 -8.47 17.27 21.12
CA SER A 2 -8.88 18.07 19.95
C SER A 2 -8.46 17.43 18.61
N LEU A 3 -9.41 17.35 17.67
CA LEU A 3 -9.24 16.95 16.25
C LEU A 3 -8.10 17.69 15.50
N ARG A 4 -7.58 18.78 16.07
CA ARG A 4 -6.41 19.51 15.57
C ARG A 4 -5.10 18.73 15.68
N LEU A 5 -4.95 17.85 16.67
CA LEU A 5 -3.71 17.07 16.85
C LEU A 5 -3.56 15.99 15.78
N LEU A 6 -4.66 15.33 15.38
CA LEU A 6 -4.65 14.35 14.30
C LEU A 6 -4.36 15.00 12.93
N LYS A 7 -4.87 16.21 12.70
CA LYS A 7 -4.58 16.98 11.48
C LYS A 7 -3.14 17.47 11.39
N ASN A 8 -2.42 17.58 12.51
CA ASN A 8 -1.02 18.00 12.53
C ASN A 8 -0.07 16.84 12.21
N HIS A 9 -0.41 15.60 12.60
CA HIS A 9 0.37 14.42 12.19
C HIS A 9 0.31 14.18 10.68
N ALA A 10 -0.86 14.43 10.07
CA ALA A 10 -1.05 14.30 8.62
C ALA A 10 -0.36 15.40 7.79
N ARG A 11 0.04 16.53 8.42
CA ARG A 11 0.55 17.72 7.71
C ARG A 11 2.07 17.81 7.65
N PHE A 12 2.79 17.03 8.46
CA PHE A 12 4.27 17.05 8.48
C PHE A 12 4.93 16.08 7.48
N TYR A 13 4.16 15.24 6.77
CA TYR A 13 4.64 14.27 5.78
C TYR A 13 4.64 14.83 4.35
N SER A 14 5.18 16.04 4.14
CA SER A 14 5.32 16.60 2.79
C SER A 14 6.71 17.21 2.61
N SER A 15 7.62 16.46 1.95
CA SER A 15 8.45 16.94 0.82
C SER A 15 9.54 15.95 0.34
N SER A 16 9.67 14.74 0.88
CA SER A 16 10.46 13.68 0.26
C SER A 16 9.85 12.33 0.61
N SER A 17 9.57 11.49 -0.39
CA SER A 17 9.17 10.11 -0.11
C SER A 17 10.32 9.44 0.64
N SER A 18 10.03 8.90 1.83
CA SER A 18 11.06 8.26 2.64
C SER A 18 11.70 7.11 1.85
N ILE A 19 12.97 6.80 2.10
CA ILE A 19 13.62 5.65 1.43
C ILE A 19 12.81 4.36 1.62
N ARG A 20 12.15 4.23 2.77
CA ARG A 20 11.22 3.14 3.08
C ARG A 20 10.04 3.09 2.10
N GLU A 21 9.36 4.21 1.87
CA GLU A 21 8.25 4.28 0.91
C GLU A 21 8.71 3.94 -0.50
N GLN A 22 9.88 4.45 -0.93
CA GLN A 22 10.43 4.15 -2.25
C GLN A 22 10.73 2.65 -2.43
N ILE A 23 11.34 2.03 -1.41
CA ILE A 23 11.58 0.58 -1.38
C ILE A 23 10.25 -0.15 -1.53
N LEU A 24 9.25 0.18 -0.71
CA LEU A 24 7.98 -0.53 -0.67
C LEU A 24 7.13 -0.34 -1.93
N ASP A 25 7.12 0.86 -2.52
CA ASP A 25 6.43 1.14 -3.78
C ASP A 25 7.03 0.35 -4.94
N LEU A 26 8.35 0.26 -4.98
CA LEU A 26 9.05 -0.53 -5.98
C LEU A 26 8.87 -2.04 -5.74
N SER A 27 8.81 -2.46 -4.47
CA SER A 27 8.58 -3.85 -4.07
C SER A 27 7.23 -4.37 -4.56
N LEU A 28 6.18 -3.54 -4.55
CA LEU A 28 4.86 -3.92 -5.09
C LEU A 28 4.93 -4.35 -6.56
N GLN A 29 5.81 -3.74 -7.36
CA GLN A 29 5.99 -4.15 -8.77
C GLN A 29 6.57 -5.56 -8.89
N ASN A 30 7.35 -6.00 -7.90
CA ASN A 30 7.96 -7.32 -7.87
C ASN A 30 7.01 -8.41 -7.35
N VAL A 31 5.95 -8.04 -6.62
CA VAL A 31 4.99 -8.99 -6.03
C VAL A 31 4.40 -9.91 -7.08
N LYS A 32 4.05 -9.40 -8.28
CA LYS A 32 3.47 -10.23 -9.35
C LYS A 32 4.34 -11.45 -9.71
N SER A 33 5.67 -11.29 -9.65
CA SER A 33 6.64 -12.33 -10.05
C SER A 33 7.22 -13.11 -8.87
N HIS A 34 7.26 -12.52 -7.68
CA HIS A 34 8.00 -13.04 -6.52
C HIS A 34 7.19 -13.12 -5.23
N GLY A 35 5.90 -12.77 -5.26
CA GLY A 35 4.98 -12.85 -4.14
C GLY A 35 5.21 -11.77 -3.08
N TRP A 36 4.49 -11.90 -1.97
CA TRP A 36 4.58 -11.02 -0.80
C TRP A 36 5.76 -11.43 0.10
N THR A 37 6.97 -11.46 -0.46
CA THR A 37 8.15 -12.06 0.18
C THR A 37 9.27 -11.05 0.37
N GLU A 38 10.23 -11.40 1.24
CA GLU A 38 11.50 -10.67 1.40
C GLU A 38 12.18 -10.43 0.05
N LYS A 39 12.15 -11.41 -0.86
CA LYS A 39 12.76 -11.33 -2.19
C LYS A 39 12.21 -10.13 -3.00
N SER A 40 10.90 -9.87 -2.92
CA SER A 40 10.29 -8.71 -3.61
C SER A 40 10.85 -7.38 -3.10
N VAL A 41 11.19 -7.32 -1.80
CA VAL A 41 11.78 -6.14 -1.15
C VAL A 41 13.27 -6.02 -1.42
N THR A 42 14.01 -7.12 -1.35
CA THR A 42 15.44 -7.16 -1.65
C THR A 42 15.73 -6.70 -3.07
N LEU A 43 14.95 -7.17 -4.06
CA LEU A 43 15.08 -6.72 -5.46
C LEU A 43 14.80 -5.23 -5.64
N ALA A 44 13.90 -4.66 -4.83
CA ALA A 44 13.64 -3.22 -4.84
C ALA A 44 14.84 -2.44 -4.26
N CYS A 45 15.44 -2.91 -3.17
CA CYS A 45 16.66 -2.33 -2.60
C CYS A 45 17.81 -2.32 -3.62
N GLU A 46 18.06 -3.46 -4.29
CA GLU A 46 19.10 -3.57 -5.32
C GLU A 46 18.86 -2.61 -6.49
N LYS A 47 17.61 -2.50 -6.95
CA LYS A 47 17.24 -1.56 -8.03
C LYS A 47 17.40 -0.08 -7.63
N LEU A 48 17.33 0.22 -6.34
CA LEU A 48 17.62 1.56 -5.79
C LEU A 48 19.11 1.77 -5.49
N GLY A 49 19.98 0.81 -5.80
CA GLY A 49 21.42 0.88 -5.52
C GLY A 49 21.78 0.70 -4.03
N LEU A 50 20.87 0.14 -3.24
CA LEU A 50 21.09 -0.15 -1.83
C LEU A 50 21.66 -1.57 -1.63
N SER A 51 22.24 -1.80 -0.45
CA SER A 51 22.61 -3.17 -0.03
C SER A 51 21.36 -4.06 0.06
N PRO A 52 21.43 -5.35 -0.32
CA PRO A 52 20.35 -6.31 -0.11
C PRO A 52 19.82 -6.29 1.33
N MET A 53 20.70 -6.14 2.32
CA MET A 53 20.36 -6.07 3.76
C MET A 53 19.45 -4.90 4.14
N ALA A 54 19.33 -3.88 3.27
CA ALA A 54 18.41 -2.77 3.45
C ALA A 54 16.94 -3.20 3.34
N TYR A 55 16.64 -4.43 2.93
CA TYR A 55 15.27 -4.97 2.92
C TYR A 55 14.60 -4.83 4.29
N ASN A 56 15.36 -4.90 5.39
CA ASN A 56 14.86 -4.75 6.76
C ASN A 56 14.18 -3.40 7.02
N ILE A 57 14.45 -2.37 6.19
CA ILE A 57 13.76 -1.08 6.27
C ILE A 57 12.31 -1.21 5.80
N GLY A 58 12.05 -2.06 4.80
CA GLY A 58 10.74 -2.28 4.18
C GLY A 58 9.99 -3.50 4.72
N TYR A 59 10.68 -4.61 4.95
CA TYR A 59 10.09 -5.91 5.32
C TYR A 59 10.16 -6.19 6.84
N VAL A 60 9.89 -5.17 7.64
CA VAL A 60 9.86 -5.29 9.11
C VAL A 60 8.84 -6.36 9.50
N ASP A 61 9.27 -7.33 10.29
CA ASP A 61 8.48 -8.46 10.81
C ASP A 61 7.75 -9.30 9.75
N GLY A 62 8.21 -9.26 8.49
CA GLY A 62 7.56 -9.96 7.38
C GLY A 62 6.25 -9.34 6.88
N LEU A 63 5.75 -8.31 7.55
CA LEU A 63 4.44 -7.70 7.25
C LEU A 63 4.54 -6.33 6.57
N GLY A 64 5.73 -5.72 6.56
CA GLY A 64 5.89 -4.34 6.11
C GLY A 64 5.40 -4.09 4.67
N LEU A 65 5.54 -5.05 3.76
CA LEU A 65 5.08 -4.94 2.37
C LEU A 65 3.55 -5.02 2.23
N ILE A 66 2.92 -5.99 2.89
CA ILE A 66 1.46 -6.16 2.81
C ILE A 66 0.74 -5.01 3.54
N ASN A 67 1.27 -4.55 4.67
CA ASN A 67 0.75 -3.37 5.38
C ASN A 67 0.82 -2.12 4.53
N HIS A 68 1.94 -1.90 3.83
CA HIS A 68 2.08 -0.79 2.89
C HIS A 68 1.05 -0.83 1.76
N PHE A 69 0.77 -2.02 1.22
CA PHE A 69 -0.32 -2.18 0.26
C PHE A 69 -1.67 -1.79 0.88
N PHE A 70 -1.99 -2.26 2.09
CA PHE A 70 -3.24 -1.93 2.76
C PHE A 70 -3.40 -0.43 3.01
N ASP A 71 -2.35 0.25 3.46
CA ASP A 71 -2.36 1.70 3.69
C ASP A 71 -2.59 2.47 2.38
N LYS A 72 -1.86 2.13 1.31
CA LYS A 72 -2.10 2.73 -0.01
C LYS A 72 -3.51 2.45 -0.50
N ALA A 73 -4.00 1.23 -0.27
CA ALA A 73 -5.32 0.86 -0.75
C ALA A 73 -6.44 1.58 -0.01
N LEU A 74 -6.27 1.80 1.30
CA LEU A 74 -7.18 2.58 2.11
C LEU A 74 -7.19 4.06 1.69
N ILE A 75 -6.02 4.65 1.43
CA ILE A 75 -5.89 6.02 0.93
C ILE A 75 -6.64 6.17 -0.40
N ASN A 76 -6.42 5.25 -1.34
CA ASN A 76 -7.08 5.28 -2.65
C ASN A 76 -8.59 5.06 -2.54
N THR A 77 -9.04 4.17 -1.66
CA THR A 77 -10.47 3.94 -1.40
C THR A 77 -11.12 5.19 -0.78
N THR A 78 -10.41 5.88 0.11
CA THR A 78 -10.86 7.15 0.70
C THR A 78 -10.97 8.25 -0.35
N LYS A 79 -10.01 8.31 -1.29
CA LYS A 79 -10.10 9.22 -2.45
C LYS A 79 -11.28 8.88 -3.35
N ALA A 80 -11.56 7.60 -3.59
CA ALA A 80 -12.72 7.17 -4.37
C ALA A 80 -14.05 7.59 -3.72
N ALA A 81 -14.12 7.63 -2.38
CA ALA A 81 -15.27 8.14 -1.64
C ALA A 81 -15.43 9.67 -1.70
N GLN A 82 -14.44 10.39 -2.23
CA GLN A 82 -14.46 11.85 -2.45
C GLN A 82 -14.64 12.19 -3.95
N ASP A 83 -14.75 11.18 -4.81
CA ASP A 83 -14.91 11.36 -6.26
C ASP A 83 -16.31 11.94 -6.57
N PRO A 84 -16.44 12.90 -7.51
CA PRO A 84 -17.75 13.41 -7.93
C PRO A 84 -18.71 12.35 -8.47
N ALA A 85 -18.21 11.21 -8.96
CA ALA A 85 -19.01 10.07 -9.40
C ALA A 85 -19.45 9.15 -8.25
N PHE A 86 -19.10 9.46 -7.00
CA PHE A 86 -19.50 8.68 -5.84
C PHE A 86 -21.03 8.71 -5.65
N PRO A 87 -21.73 7.56 -5.61
CA PRO A 87 -23.19 7.54 -5.56
C PRO A 87 -23.78 8.12 -4.27
N ASP A 88 -25.01 8.61 -4.32
CA ASP A 88 -25.76 9.02 -3.11
C ASP A 88 -26.43 7.84 -2.40
N ASP A 89 -26.99 6.89 -3.17
CA ASP A 89 -27.66 5.70 -2.64
C ASP A 89 -26.69 4.80 -1.87
N PHE A 90 -27.09 4.36 -0.67
CA PHE A 90 -26.23 3.59 0.22
C PHE A 90 -25.76 2.26 -0.39
N LYS A 91 -26.64 1.53 -1.09
CA LYS A 91 -26.29 0.25 -1.69
C LYS A 91 -25.29 0.45 -2.83
N GLU A 92 -25.49 1.48 -3.64
CA GLU A 92 -24.56 1.82 -4.72
C GLU A 92 -23.22 2.34 -4.18
N ARG A 93 -23.19 3.08 -3.06
CA ARG A 93 -21.94 3.48 -2.38
C ARG A 93 -21.10 2.29 -1.94
N VAL A 94 -21.74 1.30 -1.31
CA VAL A 94 -21.05 0.08 -0.87
C VAL A 94 -20.47 -0.66 -2.08
N LYS A 95 -21.28 -0.88 -3.13
CA LYS A 95 -20.80 -1.52 -4.36
C LYS A 95 -19.62 -0.77 -4.99
N TYR A 96 -19.73 0.56 -5.09
CA TYR A 96 -18.70 1.41 -5.67
C TYR A 96 -17.37 1.27 -4.94
N LEU A 97 -17.37 1.38 -3.60
CA LEU A 97 -16.14 1.26 -2.81
C LEU A 97 -15.61 -0.16 -2.78
N CYS A 98 -16.48 -1.18 -2.72
CA CYS A 98 -16.05 -2.58 -2.83
C CYS A 98 -15.34 -2.83 -4.17
N LYS A 99 -15.92 -2.35 -5.28
CA LYS A 99 -15.31 -2.47 -6.61
C LYS A 99 -13.95 -1.76 -6.65
N ALA A 100 -13.91 -0.49 -6.25
CA ALA A 100 -12.66 0.27 -6.20
C ALA A 100 -11.58 -0.41 -5.35
N ARG A 101 -11.96 -1.01 -4.21
CA ARG A 101 -11.02 -1.71 -3.32
C ARG A 101 -10.51 -3.02 -3.93
N LEU A 102 -11.38 -3.79 -4.58
CA LEU A 102 -11.03 -5.06 -5.23
C LEU A 102 -10.17 -4.84 -6.49
N GLU A 103 -10.44 -3.79 -7.25
CA GLU A 103 -9.64 -3.44 -8.45
C GLU A 103 -8.17 -3.21 -8.12
N GLN A 104 -7.88 -2.68 -6.93
CA GLN A 104 -6.50 -2.46 -6.46
C GLN A 104 -5.76 -3.78 -6.16
N THR A 105 -6.49 -4.87 -5.94
CA THR A 105 -5.92 -6.21 -5.71
C THR A 105 -5.66 -6.97 -7.02
N ILE A 106 -6.33 -6.60 -8.13
CA ILE A 106 -6.22 -7.29 -9.43
C ILE A 106 -4.76 -7.51 -9.89
N PRO A 107 -3.83 -6.54 -9.80
CA PRO A 107 -2.44 -6.75 -10.24
C PRO A 107 -1.70 -7.86 -9.49
N TYR A 108 -2.19 -8.24 -8.31
CA TYR A 108 -1.57 -9.19 -7.39
C TYR A 108 -2.41 -10.46 -7.20
N ALA A 109 -3.49 -10.65 -7.97
CA ALA A 109 -4.47 -11.70 -7.75
C ALA A 109 -3.84 -13.10 -7.69
N ASP A 110 -2.88 -13.39 -8.58
CA ASP A 110 -2.18 -14.69 -8.65
C ASP A 110 -1.38 -15.00 -7.38
N GLN A 111 -0.97 -13.97 -6.64
CA GLN A 111 -0.14 -14.08 -5.43
C GLN A 111 -0.92 -13.75 -4.16
N TRP A 112 -2.21 -13.43 -4.28
CA TRP A 112 -3.02 -12.96 -3.16
C TRP A 112 -3.24 -14.03 -2.08
N GLN A 113 -3.32 -15.31 -2.47
CA GLN A 113 -3.45 -16.42 -1.52
C GLN A 113 -2.27 -16.50 -0.52
N GLN A 114 -1.08 -16.02 -0.89
CA GLN A 114 0.05 -15.95 0.03
C GLN A 114 -0.12 -14.87 1.08
N SER A 115 -0.88 -13.81 0.77
CA SER A 115 -1.14 -12.73 1.74
C SER A 115 -2.05 -13.15 2.88
N ASP A 116 -2.85 -14.21 2.71
CA ASP A 116 -3.75 -14.74 3.75
C ASP A 116 -3.00 -15.48 4.88
N LEU A 117 -1.69 -15.70 4.73
CA LEU A 117 -0.82 -16.33 5.73
C LEU A 117 -0.23 -15.33 6.74
N PHE A 118 -0.61 -14.06 6.64
CA PHE A 118 -0.03 -12.93 7.37
C PHE A 118 -1.07 -12.16 8.19
#